data_AF-A0A7S2D1F2-F1
#
_entry.id   AF-A0A7S2D1F2-F1
#
_cell.length_a   1.000
_cell.length_b   1.000
_cell.length_c   1.000
_cell.angle_alpha   90.00
_cell.angle_beta   90.00
_cell.angle_gamma   90.00
#
_symmetry.space_group_name_H-M   'P 1'
#
loop_
_entity.id
_entity.type
_entity.pdbx_description
1 polymer ?
#
loop_
_entity_poly.entity_id
_entity_poly.type
_entity_poly.pdbx_seq_one_letter_code
_entity_poly.pdbx_strand_id
1 'polypeptide(L)'
;DHCPFCVRVRLALGYKNVKHEVVFMGNDDVATPTALIGKKIAPILVMPNDDMAPMPESLDICKFFDENERFGPTNVIKPATGRTDFKTWQKGLQTTLRMLTRPRYMQTALPEFMQQDGKDAFVKNHQLPPYEKKEWKEGDMTMDAKWALYTDALETKTGEHLPDLNAALKELEPMIYSKEFCSEGGFSYDDIDLWSRLRSISLVKGAEFPKGVKDYMDYHEKAGDVPLYWNMQI
;
A
#
# COMPACT_ATOMS: atom_id res chain seq x y z
N ASP A 1 -3.75 4.09 6.74
CA ASP A 1 -4.25 3.86 5.37
C ASP A 1 -3.73 2.56 4.78
N HIS A 2 -4.56 1.85 4.01
CA HIS A 2 -4.27 0.61 3.32
C HIS A 2 -3.62 0.81 1.93
N CYS A 3 -3.74 2.01 1.34
CA CYS A 3 -3.42 2.24 -0.06
C CYS A 3 -1.90 2.28 -0.28
N PRO A 4 -1.31 1.33 -1.02
CA PRO A 4 0.13 1.31 -1.25
C PRO A 4 0.60 2.53 -2.06
N PHE A 5 -0.26 3.17 -2.85
CA PHE A 5 0.10 4.39 -3.59
C PHE A 5 0.18 5.62 -2.68
N CYS A 6 -0.70 5.74 -1.69
CA CYS A 6 -0.61 6.79 -0.67
C CYS A 6 0.65 6.62 0.19
N VAL A 7 0.95 5.37 0.57
CA VAL A 7 2.16 5.02 1.32
C VAL A 7 3.44 5.40 0.56
N ARG A 8 3.50 5.26 -0.78
CA ARG A 8 4.66 5.71 -1.58
C ARG A 8 4.98 7.17 -1.34
N VAL A 9 3.97 8.03 -1.43
CA VAL A 9 4.13 9.47 -1.24
C VAL A 9 4.58 9.76 0.19
N ARG A 10 3.94 9.17 1.19
CA ARG A 10 4.31 9.37 2.59
C ARG A 10 5.75 8.95 2.89
N LEU A 11 6.17 7.78 2.38
CA LEU A 11 7.54 7.30 2.51
C LEU A 11 8.54 8.27 1.85
N ALA A 12 8.27 8.70 0.62
CA ALA A 12 9.12 9.66 -0.09
C ALA A 12 9.24 11.00 0.67
N LEU A 13 8.14 11.54 1.19
CA LEU A 13 8.14 12.77 1.97
C LEU A 13 8.89 12.63 3.30
N GLY A 14 8.79 11.48 3.96
CA GLY A 14 9.56 11.17 5.17
C GLY A 14 11.06 11.18 4.90
N TYR A 15 11.51 10.51 3.83
CA TYR A 15 12.92 10.52 3.40
C TYR A 15 13.44 11.92 3.07
N LYS A 16 12.58 12.78 2.54
CA LYS A 16 12.90 14.17 2.26
C LYS A 16 12.70 15.11 3.46
N ASN A 17 12.20 14.60 4.59
CA ASN A 17 11.82 15.36 5.77
C ASN A 17 10.89 16.55 5.45
N VAL A 18 9.95 16.34 4.53
CA VAL A 18 8.99 17.35 4.10
C VAL A 18 7.78 17.33 5.03
N LYS A 19 7.53 18.46 5.69
CA LYS A 19 6.32 18.64 6.51
C LYS A 19 5.08 18.65 5.63
N HIS A 20 4.09 17.87 6.00
CA HIS A 20 2.84 17.73 5.28
C HIS A 20 1.70 17.37 6.23
N GLU A 21 0.47 17.66 5.82
CA GLU A 21 -0.73 17.19 6.48
C GLU A 21 -1.28 15.97 5.75
N VAL A 22 -1.62 14.92 6.48
CA VAL A 22 -2.25 13.73 5.91
C VAL A 22 -3.76 13.82 6.14
N VAL A 23 -4.50 14.09 5.06
CA VAL A 23 -5.96 14.08 5.08
C VAL A 23 -6.47 12.71 4.64
N PHE A 24 -7.08 11.97 5.55
CA PHE A 24 -7.72 10.68 5.23
C PHE A 24 -9.15 10.91 4.75
N MET A 25 -9.45 10.46 3.54
CA MET A 25 -10.80 10.43 2.99
C MET A 25 -11.47 9.10 3.34
N GLY A 26 -12.76 9.13 3.67
CA GLY A 26 -13.56 7.91 3.75
C GLY A 26 -13.49 7.16 2.42
N ASN A 27 -13.39 5.84 2.44
CA ASN A 27 -13.24 5.08 1.21
C ASN A 27 -14.50 5.12 0.32
N ASP A 28 -15.65 5.50 0.86
CA ASP A 28 -16.90 5.82 0.16
C ASP A 28 -16.94 7.25 -0.40
N ASP A 29 -16.03 8.14 0.00
CA ASP A 29 -15.99 9.52 -0.47
C ASP A 29 -15.60 9.58 -1.96
N VAL A 30 -16.61 9.82 -2.79
CA VAL A 30 -16.47 10.10 -4.22
C VAL A 30 -16.35 11.60 -4.48
N ALA A 31 -17.02 12.42 -3.67
CA ALA A 31 -17.24 13.83 -3.94
C ALA A 31 -15.93 14.63 -3.84
N THR A 32 -15.16 14.44 -2.76
CA THR A 32 -13.92 15.17 -2.51
C THR A 32 -12.88 14.95 -3.62
N PRO A 33 -12.45 13.72 -3.95
CA PRO A 33 -11.46 13.51 -5.00
C PRO A 33 -12.00 13.89 -6.39
N THR A 34 -13.31 13.75 -6.65
CA THR A 34 -13.92 14.19 -7.91
C THR A 34 -13.89 15.71 -8.06
N ALA A 35 -14.14 16.47 -6.98
CA ALA A 35 -14.02 17.92 -7.02
C ALA A 35 -12.57 18.39 -7.26
N LEU A 36 -11.58 17.65 -6.74
CA LEU A 36 -10.17 17.99 -6.89
C LEU A 36 -9.60 17.66 -8.27
N ILE A 37 -9.86 16.46 -8.79
CA ILE A 37 -9.19 15.94 -10.00
C ILE A 37 -10.14 15.23 -10.99
N GLY A 38 -11.46 15.34 -10.78
CA GLY A 38 -12.50 14.84 -11.71
C GLY A 38 -12.85 13.35 -11.60
N LYS A 39 -12.22 12.60 -10.69
CA LYS A 39 -12.49 11.16 -10.46
C LYS A 39 -12.11 10.73 -9.04
N LYS A 40 -12.64 9.59 -8.58
CA LYS A 40 -12.25 9.01 -7.29
C LYS A 40 -10.89 8.30 -7.38
N ILE A 41 -9.83 8.95 -6.91
CA ILE A 41 -8.48 8.38 -6.79
C ILE A 41 -7.76 8.94 -5.56
N ALA A 42 -6.76 8.21 -5.07
CA ALA A 42 -5.80 8.68 -4.09
C ALA A 42 -4.42 8.03 -4.40
N PRO A 43 -3.30 8.68 -4.05
CA PRO A 43 -3.18 9.98 -3.36
C PRO A 43 -3.47 11.18 -4.28
N ILE A 44 -3.74 12.33 -3.67
CA ILE A 44 -3.85 13.64 -4.32
C ILE A 44 -3.05 14.63 -3.48
N LEU A 45 -2.10 15.32 -4.10
CA LEU A 45 -1.40 16.46 -3.51
C LEU A 45 -2.23 17.72 -3.71
N VAL A 46 -2.44 18.49 -2.64
CA VAL A 46 -3.04 19.82 -2.67
C VAL A 46 -2.05 20.80 -2.02
N MET A 47 -1.75 21.89 -2.71
CA MET A 47 -0.88 22.96 -2.21
C MET A 47 -1.75 24.18 -1.85
N PRO A 48 -2.19 24.34 -0.58
CA PRO A 48 -3.22 25.32 -0.22
C PRO A 48 -2.79 26.79 -0.40
N ASN A 49 -1.49 27.06 -0.46
CA ASN A 49 -0.90 28.41 -0.60
C ASN A 49 -0.12 28.55 -1.91
N ASP A 50 -0.47 27.78 -2.92
CA ASP A 50 0.14 27.80 -4.25
C ASP A 50 -0.96 27.75 -5.29
N ASP A 51 -0.76 28.37 -6.45
CA ASP A 51 -1.72 28.32 -7.58
C ASP A 51 -1.64 26.98 -8.34
N MET A 52 -0.93 26.01 -7.78
CA MET A 52 -0.76 24.68 -8.32
C MET A 52 -2.06 23.89 -8.25
N ALA A 53 -2.52 23.41 -9.41
CA ALA A 53 -3.65 22.49 -9.49
C ALA A 53 -3.38 21.20 -8.67
N PRO A 54 -4.42 20.59 -8.06
CA PRO A 54 -4.27 19.32 -7.38
C PRO A 54 -3.62 18.25 -8.26
N MET A 55 -2.64 17.54 -7.72
CA MET A 55 -1.83 16.58 -8.48
C MET A 55 -2.12 15.14 -8.02
N PRO A 56 -2.66 14.27 -8.89
CA PRO A 56 -2.78 12.84 -8.62
C PRO A 56 -1.47 12.10 -8.94
N GLU A 57 -1.52 10.76 -8.96
CA GLU A 57 -0.42 9.86 -9.34
C GLU A 57 0.79 9.87 -8.38
N SER A 58 0.87 8.83 -7.54
CA SER A 58 1.86 8.74 -6.45
C SER A 58 3.31 8.98 -6.87
N LEU A 59 3.74 8.47 -8.03
CA LEU A 59 5.13 8.61 -8.48
C LEU A 59 5.44 10.00 -9.00
N ASP A 60 4.46 10.67 -9.64
CA ASP A 60 4.59 12.05 -10.09
C ASP A 60 4.68 12.99 -8.89
N ILE A 61 3.87 12.76 -7.84
CA ILE A 61 3.98 13.48 -6.57
C ILE A 61 5.35 13.28 -5.94
N CYS A 62 5.85 12.04 -5.84
CA CYS A 62 7.20 11.77 -5.31
C CYS A 62 8.27 12.53 -6.09
N LYS A 63 8.19 12.50 -7.42
CA LYS A 63 9.12 13.18 -8.33
C LYS A 63 9.05 14.69 -8.16
N PHE A 64 7.84 15.26 -8.09
CA PHE A 64 7.63 16.70 -7.88
C PHE A 64 8.36 17.21 -6.64
N PHE A 65 8.24 16.50 -5.52
CA PHE A 65 8.98 16.88 -4.31
C PHE A 65 10.48 16.64 -4.47
N ASP A 66 10.92 15.52 -5.06
CA ASP A 66 12.34 15.20 -5.16
C ASP A 66 13.15 16.08 -6.12
N GLU A 67 12.52 16.65 -7.13
CA GLU A 67 13.16 17.53 -8.11
C GLU A 67 13.09 19.02 -7.72
N ASN A 68 12.37 19.37 -6.66
CA ASN A 68 12.13 20.76 -6.29
C ASN A 68 12.89 21.17 -5.02
N GLU A 69 13.91 22.02 -5.20
CA GLU A 69 14.80 22.52 -4.13
C GLU A 69 14.05 23.26 -3.01
N ARG A 70 12.83 23.76 -3.25
CA ARG A 70 11.97 24.35 -2.21
C ARG A 70 11.70 23.36 -1.07
N PHE A 71 11.76 22.07 -1.35
CA PHE A 71 11.45 21.00 -0.40
C PHE A 71 12.71 20.24 0.07
N GLY A 72 13.89 20.87 -0.05
CA GLY A 72 15.16 20.33 0.44
C GLY A 72 16.06 19.80 -0.69
N PRO A 73 17.10 19.01 -0.36
CA PRO A 73 18.03 18.47 -1.35
C PRO A 73 17.32 17.70 -2.44
N THR A 74 17.74 17.84 -3.69
CA THR A 74 17.16 17.10 -4.83
C THR A 74 17.89 15.79 -5.09
N ASN A 75 17.27 14.88 -5.85
CA ASN A 75 17.84 13.57 -6.22
C ASN A 75 18.20 12.69 -5.01
N VAL A 76 17.41 12.82 -3.93
CA VAL A 76 17.50 11.97 -2.73
C VAL A 76 16.98 10.58 -3.07
N ILE A 77 15.99 10.47 -3.96
CA ILE A 77 15.39 9.23 -4.41
C ILE A 77 16.04 8.84 -5.74
N LYS A 78 16.78 7.73 -5.76
CA LYS A 78 17.41 7.26 -6.99
C LYS A 78 16.38 6.69 -7.98
N PRO A 79 16.65 6.76 -9.29
CA PRO A 79 15.83 6.11 -10.31
C PRO A 79 15.63 4.62 -10.01
N ALA A 80 14.49 4.06 -10.43
CA ALA A 80 14.28 2.61 -10.38
C ALA A 80 15.38 1.90 -11.18
N THR A 81 15.93 0.82 -10.64
CA THR A 81 17.09 0.14 -11.26
C THR A 81 16.74 -0.65 -12.52
N GLY A 82 15.44 -0.83 -12.79
CA GLY A 82 14.95 -1.67 -13.88
C GLY A 82 14.87 -3.15 -13.51
N ARG A 83 15.21 -3.53 -12.27
CA ARG A 83 15.01 -4.87 -11.74
C ARG A 83 13.58 -5.36 -11.95
N THR A 84 13.47 -6.59 -12.44
CA THR A 84 12.19 -7.24 -12.72
C THR A 84 11.81 -8.29 -11.70
N ASP A 85 12.76 -8.76 -10.89
CA ASP A 85 12.56 -9.79 -9.89
C ASP A 85 11.57 -9.37 -8.80
N PHE A 86 11.63 -8.13 -8.29
CA PHE A 86 10.59 -7.62 -7.38
C PHE A 86 9.20 -7.60 -8.02
N LYS A 87 9.10 -7.18 -9.29
CA LYS A 87 7.82 -7.20 -10.02
C LYS A 87 7.29 -8.61 -10.21
N THR A 88 8.19 -9.57 -10.51
CA THR A 88 7.84 -10.99 -10.64
C THR A 88 7.36 -11.55 -9.31
N TRP A 89 8.08 -11.28 -8.21
CA TRP A 89 7.71 -11.68 -6.85
C TRP A 89 6.33 -11.13 -6.45
N GLN A 90 6.10 -9.83 -6.63
CA GLN A 90 4.82 -9.19 -6.33
C GLN A 90 3.67 -9.76 -7.17
N LYS A 91 3.92 -10.05 -8.46
CA LYS A 91 2.92 -10.64 -9.35
C LYS A 91 2.58 -12.07 -8.96
N GLY A 92 3.60 -12.86 -8.59
CA GLY A 92 3.43 -14.25 -8.14
C GLY A 92 2.55 -14.37 -6.89
N LEU A 93 2.66 -13.42 -5.97
CA LEU A 93 1.88 -13.39 -4.73
C LEU A 93 0.54 -12.65 -4.80
N GLN A 94 0.15 -12.11 -5.96
CA GLN A 94 -0.97 -11.17 -6.04
C GLN A 94 -2.27 -11.72 -5.42
N THR A 95 -2.62 -12.98 -5.73
CA THR A 95 -3.80 -13.65 -5.17
C THR A 95 -3.68 -13.82 -3.66
N THR A 96 -2.56 -14.40 -3.21
CA THR A 96 -2.24 -14.62 -1.79
C THR A 96 -2.35 -13.31 -0.99
N LEU A 97 -1.74 -12.22 -1.48
CA LEU A 97 -1.81 -10.93 -0.81
C LEU A 97 -3.23 -10.36 -0.76
N ARG A 98 -4.04 -10.54 -1.80
CA ARG A 98 -5.43 -10.07 -1.80
C ARG A 98 -6.28 -10.85 -0.81
N MET A 99 -6.15 -12.18 -0.80
CA MET A 99 -6.85 -13.07 0.12
C MET A 99 -6.46 -12.81 1.58
N LEU A 100 -5.20 -12.47 1.84
CA LEU A 100 -4.73 -12.19 3.19
C LEU A 100 -5.05 -10.75 3.65
N THR A 101 -4.75 -9.73 2.84
CA THR A 101 -4.77 -8.34 3.32
C THR A 101 -6.13 -7.65 3.21
N ARG A 102 -6.91 -7.89 2.15
CA ARG A 102 -8.21 -7.21 1.97
C ARG A 102 -9.21 -7.49 3.09
N PRO A 103 -9.42 -8.75 3.54
CA PRO A 103 -10.29 -9.01 4.69
C PRO A 103 -9.80 -8.34 5.97
N ARG A 104 -8.48 -8.34 6.18
CA ARG A 104 -7.87 -7.76 7.37
C ARG A 104 -8.03 -6.25 7.45
N TYR A 105 -8.00 -5.54 6.31
CA TYR A 105 -8.30 -4.11 6.29
C TYR A 105 -9.68 -3.79 6.88
N MET A 106 -10.68 -4.65 6.65
CA MET A 106 -12.05 -4.45 7.14
C MET A 106 -12.20 -4.71 8.66
N GLN A 107 -11.24 -5.43 9.24
CA GLN A 107 -11.16 -5.73 10.66
C GLN A 107 -10.19 -4.81 11.42
N THR A 108 -9.46 -3.95 10.71
CA THR A 108 -8.46 -3.05 11.27
C THR A 108 -9.01 -1.63 11.35
N ALA A 109 -8.71 -0.91 12.44
CA ALA A 109 -9.11 0.49 12.62
C ALA A 109 -8.28 1.43 11.72
N LEU A 110 -8.53 1.39 10.41
CA LEU A 110 -7.92 2.28 9.44
C LEU A 110 -8.80 3.52 9.22
N PRO A 111 -8.23 4.75 9.16
CA PRO A 111 -9.00 5.99 9.07
C PRO A 111 -10.06 6.04 7.96
N GLU A 112 -9.74 5.50 6.78
CA GLU A 112 -10.64 5.48 5.61
C GLU A 112 -11.79 4.46 5.73
N PHE A 113 -11.78 3.60 6.76
CA PHE A 113 -12.74 2.52 6.99
C PHE A 113 -13.45 2.63 8.36
N MET A 114 -13.40 3.80 8.98
CA MET A 114 -14.04 4.02 10.29
C MET A 114 -15.57 3.96 10.23
N GLN A 115 -16.16 4.22 9.06
CA GLN A 115 -17.60 4.12 8.82
C GLN A 115 -17.93 2.86 8.01
N GLN A 116 -19.12 2.29 8.25
CA GLN A 116 -19.58 1.10 7.54
C GLN A 116 -19.68 1.32 6.03
N ASP A 117 -20.15 2.49 5.59
CA ASP A 117 -20.25 2.84 4.17
C ASP A 117 -18.88 2.78 3.46
N GLY A 118 -17.81 3.24 4.14
CA GLY A 118 -16.44 3.15 3.64
C GLY A 118 -15.97 1.71 3.45
N LYS A 119 -16.31 0.82 4.41
CA LYS A 119 -16.03 -0.62 4.33
C LYS A 119 -16.83 -1.28 3.22
N ASP A 120 -18.14 -1.01 3.13
CA ASP A 120 -19.03 -1.54 2.10
C ASP A 120 -18.58 -1.11 0.70
N ALA A 121 -18.20 0.16 0.54
CA ALA A 121 -17.62 0.66 -0.70
C ALA A 121 -16.31 -0.07 -1.06
N PHE A 122 -15.49 -0.47 -0.08
CA PHE A 122 -14.28 -1.24 -0.35
C PHE A 122 -14.62 -2.65 -0.82
N VAL A 123 -15.43 -3.39 -0.05
CA VAL A 123 -15.86 -4.76 -0.33
C VAL A 123 -16.57 -4.85 -1.68
N LYS A 124 -17.42 -3.88 -2.00
CA LYS A 124 -18.13 -3.79 -3.28
C LYS A 124 -17.17 -3.72 -4.47
N ASN A 125 -16.12 -2.90 -4.36
CA ASN A 125 -15.22 -2.54 -5.46
C ASN A 125 -13.97 -3.44 -5.56
N HIS A 126 -13.60 -4.13 -4.47
CA HIS A 126 -12.40 -4.96 -4.34
C HIS A 126 -12.73 -6.41 -4.02
N GLN A 127 -13.43 -7.09 -4.92
CA GLN A 127 -13.82 -8.50 -4.73
C GLN A 127 -12.60 -9.42 -4.60
N LEU A 128 -12.75 -10.51 -3.85
CA LEU A 128 -11.68 -11.48 -3.65
C LEU A 128 -11.56 -12.44 -4.85
N PRO A 129 -10.35 -12.93 -5.19
CA PRO A 129 -10.18 -14.03 -6.14
C PRO A 129 -11.07 -15.24 -5.79
N PRO A 130 -11.63 -15.95 -6.79
CA PRO A 130 -11.52 -15.74 -8.23
C PRO A 130 -12.49 -14.68 -8.80
N TYR A 131 -13.29 -14.02 -7.98
CA TYR A 131 -14.37 -13.12 -8.36
C TYR A 131 -13.89 -11.70 -8.74
N GLU A 132 -12.75 -11.58 -9.42
CA GLU A 132 -12.17 -10.26 -9.72
C GLU A 132 -12.54 -9.73 -11.12
N LYS A 133 -13.18 -10.56 -11.95
CA LYS A 133 -13.55 -10.18 -13.31
C LYS A 133 -14.67 -9.15 -13.32
N LYS A 134 -14.76 -8.37 -14.41
CA LYS A 134 -15.68 -7.22 -14.52
C LYS A 134 -17.14 -7.63 -14.33
N GLU A 135 -17.49 -8.82 -14.79
CA GLU A 135 -18.84 -9.38 -14.73
C GLU A 135 -19.31 -9.56 -13.28
N TRP A 136 -18.40 -9.88 -12.36
CA TRP A 136 -18.71 -10.04 -10.93
C TRP A 136 -18.81 -8.68 -10.20
N LYS A 137 -18.17 -7.64 -10.74
CA LYS A 137 -18.26 -6.26 -10.21
C LYS A 137 -19.63 -5.64 -10.45
N GLU A 138 -20.32 -6.04 -11.50
CA GLU A 138 -21.59 -5.47 -11.97
C GLU A 138 -22.76 -6.42 -11.65
N GLY A 139 -23.17 -6.50 -10.37
CA GLY A 139 -24.56 -6.82 -10.00
C GLY A 139 -24.90 -8.25 -9.56
N ASP A 140 -24.08 -9.28 -9.84
CA ASP A 140 -24.50 -10.66 -9.58
C ASP A 140 -24.46 -11.10 -8.10
N MET A 141 -23.72 -10.39 -7.24
CA MET A 141 -23.59 -10.74 -5.82
C MET A 141 -24.15 -9.65 -4.90
N THR A 142 -25.03 -10.05 -3.97
CA THR A 142 -25.52 -9.20 -2.89
C THR A 142 -24.37 -8.74 -1.97
N MET A 143 -24.55 -7.64 -1.25
CA MET A 143 -23.55 -7.18 -0.28
C MET A 143 -23.28 -8.22 0.81
N ASP A 144 -24.32 -8.90 1.31
CA ASP A 144 -24.19 -9.97 2.29
C ASP A 144 -23.31 -11.12 1.79
N ALA A 145 -23.47 -11.52 0.52
CA ALA A 145 -22.64 -12.55 -0.08
C ALA A 145 -21.17 -12.10 -0.21
N LYS A 146 -20.93 -10.83 -0.57
CA LYS A 146 -19.57 -10.28 -0.65
C LYS A 146 -18.90 -10.22 0.73
N TRP A 147 -19.65 -9.82 1.75
CA TRP A 147 -19.18 -9.83 3.14
C TRP A 147 -18.90 -11.24 3.63
N ALA A 148 -19.76 -12.20 3.32
CA ALA A 148 -19.54 -13.61 3.65
C ALA A 148 -18.23 -14.15 3.05
N LEU A 149 -17.89 -13.77 1.81
CA LEU A 149 -16.60 -14.13 1.21
C LEU A 149 -15.41 -13.51 1.95
N TYR A 150 -15.52 -12.26 2.39
CA TYR A 150 -14.48 -11.59 3.18
C TYR A 150 -14.27 -12.29 4.52
N THR A 151 -15.36 -12.65 5.21
CA THR A 151 -15.32 -13.39 6.46
C THR A 151 -14.71 -14.78 6.26
N ASP A 152 -15.19 -15.55 5.28
CA ASP A 152 -14.65 -16.89 4.97
C ASP A 152 -13.16 -16.83 4.62
N ALA A 153 -12.73 -15.85 3.82
CA ALA A 153 -11.33 -15.69 3.48
C ALA A 153 -10.44 -15.46 4.71
N LEU A 154 -10.92 -14.69 5.69
CA LEU A 154 -10.21 -14.46 6.94
C LEU A 154 -10.17 -15.72 7.81
N GLU A 155 -11.33 -16.35 8.02
CA GLU A 155 -11.54 -17.44 8.99
C GLU A 155 -11.04 -18.80 8.50
N THR A 156 -11.21 -19.10 7.22
CA THR A 156 -10.97 -20.45 6.67
C THR A 156 -9.82 -20.49 5.66
N LYS A 157 -9.58 -19.40 4.92
CA LYS A 157 -8.57 -19.37 3.84
C LYS A 157 -7.19 -18.85 4.24
N THR A 158 -7.05 -18.24 5.42
CA THR A 158 -5.73 -17.80 5.91
C THR A 158 -4.71 -18.94 5.92
N GLY A 159 -5.09 -20.13 6.41
CA GLY A 159 -4.19 -21.30 6.49
C GLY A 159 -3.75 -21.84 5.12
N GLU A 160 -4.54 -21.62 4.07
CA GLU A 160 -4.21 -22.02 2.70
C GLU A 160 -3.17 -21.07 2.08
N HIS A 161 -3.22 -19.78 2.40
CA HIS A 161 -2.37 -18.75 1.80
C HIS A 161 -1.13 -18.39 2.62
N LEU A 162 -1.13 -18.65 3.93
CA LEU A 162 -0.03 -18.31 4.81
C LEU A 162 1.29 -19.05 4.47
N PRO A 163 1.29 -20.35 4.12
CA PRO A 163 2.51 -21.04 3.70
C PRO A 163 3.16 -20.40 2.47
N ASP A 164 2.36 -20.04 1.45
CA ASP A 164 2.84 -19.37 0.24
C ASP A 164 3.44 -17.99 0.54
N LEU A 165 2.79 -17.22 1.42
CA LEU A 165 3.33 -15.94 1.88
C LEU A 165 4.69 -16.14 2.58
N ASN A 166 4.78 -17.11 3.49
CA ASN A 166 6.01 -17.36 4.26
C ASN A 166 7.15 -17.88 3.37
N ALA A 167 6.83 -18.73 2.38
CA ALA A 167 7.81 -19.18 1.39
C ALA A 167 8.34 -18.00 0.58
N ALA A 168 7.44 -17.14 0.09
CA ALA A 168 7.86 -16.00 -0.72
C ALA A 168 8.57 -14.90 0.10
N LEU A 169 8.27 -14.72 1.39
CA LEU A 169 9.09 -13.84 2.25
C LEU A 169 10.52 -14.37 2.40
N LYS A 170 10.71 -15.70 2.44
CA LYS A 170 12.05 -16.33 2.43
C LYS A 170 12.76 -16.12 1.09
N GLU A 171 12.04 -16.21 -0.03
CA GLU A 171 12.59 -15.89 -1.35
C GLU A 171 12.98 -14.41 -1.50
N LEU A 172 12.25 -13.50 -0.84
CA LEU A 172 12.50 -12.07 -0.89
C LEU A 172 13.79 -11.68 -0.15
N GLU A 173 14.11 -12.35 0.96
CA GLU A 173 15.26 -11.99 1.81
C GLU A 173 16.58 -11.81 1.03
N PRO A 174 17.05 -12.78 0.21
CA PRO A 174 18.29 -12.62 -0.56
C PRO A 174 18.18 -11.60 -1.70
N MET A 175 16.97 -11.16 -2.08
CA MET A 175 16.78 -10.15 -3.12
C MET A 175 16.99 -8.72 -2.59
N ILE A 176 16.82 -8.52 -1.28
CA ILE A 176 17.02 -7.22 -0.61
C ILE A 176 18.51 -7.01 -0.40
N TYR A 177 19.07 -5.95 -1.00
CA TYR A 177 20.49 -5.64 -0.92
C TYR A 177 20.96 -5.35 0.52
N SER A 178 20.21 -4.55 1.28
CA SER A 178 20.51 -4.19 2.67
C SER A 178 19.24 -3.79 3.41
N LYS A 179 19.32 -3.59 4.73
CA LYS A 179 18.18 -3.03 5.47
C LYS A 179 17.86 -1.58 5.08
N GLU A 180 18.82 -0.84 4.52
CA GLU A 180 18.65 0.56 4.14
C GLU A 180 18.02 0.76 2.76
N PHE A 181 18.19 -0.22 1.86
CA PHE A 181 17.70 -0.19 0.49
C PHE A 181 17.71 -1.58 -0.16
N CYS A 182 16.73 -1.85 -1.01
CA CYS A 182 16.48 -3.15 -1.63
C CYS A 182 17.33 -3.40 -2.89
N SER A 183 17.87 -2.34 -3.50
CA SER A 183 18.73 -2.38 -4.69
C SER A 183 20.04 -1.62 -4.45
N GLU A 184 21.14 -2.06 -5.07
CA GLU A 184 22.42 -1.35 -5.01
C GLU A 184 22.30 0.11 -5.50
N GLY A 185 23.05 1.03 -4.91
CA GLY A 185 23.06 2.45 -5.29
C GLY A 185 22.27 3.39 -4.37
N GLY A 186 21.62 2.84 -3.34
CA GLY A 186 20.93 3.61 -2.30
C GLY A 186 19.41 3.62 -2.44
N PHE A 187 18.74 4.43 -1.61
CA PHE A 187 17.28 4.52 -1.59
C PHE A 187 16.72 4.99 -2.94
N SER A 188 15.76 4.25 -3.48
CA SER A 188 15.30 4.39 -4.85
C SER A 188 13.79 4.21 -5.00
N TYR A 189 13.29 4.39 -6.22
CA TYR A 189 11.90 4.03 -6.55
C TYR A 189 11.61 2.52 -6.42
N ASP A 190 12.62 1.65 -6.40
CA ASP A 190 12.42 0.23 -6.10
C ASP A 190 11.98 0.04 -4.65
N ASP A 191 12.58 0.80 -3.72
CA ASP A 191 12.22 0.79 -2.30
C ASP A 191 10.82 1.34 -2.08
N ILE A 192 10.51 2.46 -2.74
CA ILE A 192 9.19 3.09 -2.69
C ILE A 192 8.10 2.12 -3.14
N ASP A 193 8.33 1.36 -4.21
CA ASP A 193 7.35 0.38 -4.69
C ASP A 193 7.27 -0.89 -3.81
N LEU A 194 8.42 -1.44 -3.40
CA LEU A 194 8.46 -2.67 -2.61
C LEU A 194 7.90 -2.45 -1.21
N TRP A 195 8.44 -1.48 -0.48
CA TRP A 195 8.09 -1.27 0.93
C TRP A 195 6.62 -0.89 1.10
N SER A 196 6.06 -0.11 0.16
CA SER A 196 4.66 0.29 0.24
C SER A 196 3.67 -0.87 0.17
N ARG A 197 4.08 -2.00 -0.43
CA ARG A 197 3.31 -3.25 -0.46
C ARG A 197 3.61 -4.13 0.74
N LEU A 198 4.88 -4.25 1.14
CA LEU A 198 5.27 -5.01 2.34
C LEU A 198 4.57 -4.50 3.59
N ARG A 199 4.35 -3.19 3.68
CA ARG A 199 3.63 -2.57 4.81
C ARG A 199 2.30 -3.26 5.10
N SER A 200 1.50 -3.60 4.10
CA SER A 200 0.23 -4.29 4.34
C SER A 200 0.37 -5.74 4.82
N ILE A 201 1.48 -6.39 4.47
CA ILE A 201 1.79 -7.75 4.93
C ILE A 201 2.04 -7.76 6.44
N SER A 202 2.55 -6.65 7.00
CA SER A 202 2.78 -6.54 8.46
C SER A 202 1.52 -6.71 9.32
N LEU A 203 0.33 -6.64 8.71
CA LEU A 203 -0.97 -6.86 9.34
C LEU A 203 -1.33 -8.35 9.47
N VAL A 204 -0.67 -9.24 8.73
CA VAL A 204 -1.00 -10.68 8.67
C VAL A 204 -0.38 -11.40 9.87
N LYS A 205 -1.21 -11.80 10.84
CA LYS A 205 -0.75 -12.62 11.96
C LYS A 205 -0.24 -13.98 11.45
N GLY A 206 0.91 -14.40 11.95
CA GLY A 206 1.57 -15.66 11.56
C GLY A 206 2.47 -15.56 10.32
N ALA A 207 2.54 -14.39 9.67
CA ALA A 207 3.53 -14.17 8.63
C ALA A 207 4.95 -14.22 9.22
N GLU A 208 5.78 -15.08 8.65
CA GLU A 208 7.17 -15.29 9.06
C GLU A 208 8.07 -14.35 8.27
N PHE A 209 8.45 -13.23 8.88
CA PHE A 209 9.42 -12.30 8.29
C PHE A 209 10.84 -12.74 8.60
N PRO A 210 11.65 -13.14 7.60
CA PRO A 210 13.07 -13.37 7.81
C PRO A 210 13.74 -12.10 8.33
N LYS A 211 14.88 -12.25 9.01
CA LYS A 211 15.52 -11.13 9.72
C LYS A 211 15.85 -9.98 8.78
N GLY A 212 16.39 -10.26 7.59
CA GLY A 212 16.73 -9.22 6.60
C GLY A 212 15.51 -8.44 6.11
N VAL A 213 14.39 -9.13 5.86
CA VAL A 213 13.12 -8.50 5.46
C VAL A 213 12.56 -7.65 6.59
N LYS A 214 12.57 -8.15 7.83
CA LYS A 214 12.06 -7.40 8.98
C LYS A 214 12.91 -6.16 9.26
N ASP A 215 14.23 -6.29 9.27
CA ASP A 215 15.15 -5.17 9.47
C ASP A 215 14.94 -4.09 8.39
N TYR A 216 14.77 -4.49 7.13
CA TYR A 216 14.44 -3.60 6.01
C TYR A 216 13.12 -2.85 6.26
N MET A 217 12.07 -3.59 6.63
CA MET A 217 10.77 -2.98 6.91
C MET A 217 10.84 -1.98 8.07
N ASP A 218 11.45 -2.36 9.19
CA ASP A 218 11.59 -1.53 10.39
C ASP A 218 12.47 -0.29 10.15
N TYR A 219 13.47 -0.38 9.26
CA TYR A 219 14.29 0.76 8.88
C TYR A 219 13.46 1.82 8.16
N HIS A 220 12.69 1.42 7.15
CA HIS A 220 11.85 2.33 6.37
C HIS A 220 10.63 2.86 7.13
N GLU A 221 10.10 2.12 8.12
CA GLU A 221 9.10 2.66 9.05
C GLU A 221 9.64 3.91 9.76
N LYS A 222 10.87 3.84 10.27
CA LYS A 222 11.52 4.92 11.00
C LYS A 222 11.96 6.05 10.05
N ALA A 223 12.60 5.72 8.94
CA ALA A 223 13.10 6.70 7.99
C ALA A 223 11.97 7.45 7.25
N GLY A 224 10.85 6.77 7.01
CA GLY A 224 9.67 7.34 6.36
C GLY A 224 8.68 8.03 7.28
N ASP A 225 8.77 7.82 8.60
CA ASP A 225 7.73 8.16 9.56
C ASP A 225 6.34 7.63 9.13
N VAL A 226 6.33 6.36 8.69
CA VAL A 226 5.12 5.66 8.26
C VAL A 226 4.98 4.37 9.06
N PRO A 227 4.07 4.31 10.05
CA PRO A 227 3.94 3.15 10.93
C PRO A 227 3.59 1.86 10.20
N LEU A 228 4.26 0.76 10.53
CA LEU A 228 3.85 -0.60 10.19
C LEU A 228 2.68 -1.04 11.07
N TYR A 229 2.11 -2.20 10.77
CA TYR A 229 0.96 -2.76 11.47
C TYR A 229 1.34 -3.83 12.50
N TRP A 230 2.60 -3.86 12.96
CA TRP A 230 3.08 -4.88 13.90
C TRP A 230 2.20 -5.05 15.13
N ASN A 231 1.64 -3.96 15.67
CA ASN A 231 0.79 -3.98 16.86
C ASN A 231 -0.73 -4.16 16.54
N MET A 232 -1.08 -4.41 15.29
CA MET A 232 -2.46 -4.53 14.80
C MET A 232 -2.70 -5.86 14.08
N GLN A 233 -1.79 -6.83 14.23
CA GLN A 233 -1.84 -8.11 13.54
C GLN A 233 -3.08 -8.92 13.89
N ILE A 234 -3.72 -9.46 12.85
CA ILE A 234 -4.91 -10.31 12.93
C ILE A 234 -4.85 -11.49 11.98
#